data_AF-A0A933WTX0-F1
#
_entry.id   AF-A0A933WTX0-F1
#
_cell.length_a   1.000
_cell.length_b   1.000
_cell.length_c   1.000
_cell.angle_alpha   90.00
_cell.angle_beta   90.00
_cell.angle_gamma   90.00
#
_symmetry.space_group_name_H-M   'P 1'
#
loop_
_entity.id
_entity.type
_entity.pdbx_description
1 polymer ?
#
loop_
_entity_poly.entity_id
_entity_poly.type
_entity_poly.pdbx_seq_one_letter_code
_entity_poly.pdbx_strand_id
1 'polypeptide(L)'
;MVREPKPIPFDQQVWNDPNRGEQSRYAMHEDLIAEHRLIGMTKAEIEALLGKPDWEGRDWYKLSPQLGFGIDHIWLEFTYQDGKVAAHKLAYD
;
A
#
# COMPACT_ATOMS: atom_id res chain seq x y z
N MET A 1 11.35 -11.58 -17.53
CA MET A 1 11.68 -10.64 -16.45
C MET A 1 10.59 -9.59 -16.43
N VAL A 2 9.69 -9.63 -15.45
CA VAL A 2 8.75 -8.53 -15.23
C VAL A 2 9.60 -7.36 -14.73
N ARG A 3 9.64 -6.25 -15.47
CA ARG A 3 10.36 -5.05 -15.01
C ARG A 3 9.55 -4.45 -13.88
N GLU A 4 10.20 -4.16 -12.75
CA GLU A 4 9.59 -3.34 -11.70
C GLU A 4 9.14 -2.01 -12.33
N PRO A 5 7.91 -1.56 -12.06
CA PRO A 5 7.43 -0.29 -12.59
C PRO A 5 8.26 0.84 -11.99
N LYS A 6 8.49 1.88 -12.79
CA LYS A 6 9.22 3.07 -12.34
C LYS A 6 8.43 3.75 -11.19
N PRO A 7 9.09 4.15 -10.09
CA PRO A 7 8.43 4.91 -9.02
C PRO A 7 7.77 6.19 -9.55
N ILE A 8 6.57 6.50 -9.05
CA ILE A 8 5.81 7.71 -9.37
C ILE A 8 5.37 8.39 -8.06
N PRO A 9 5.12 9.72 -8.07
CA PRO A 9 4.61 10.42 -6.90
C PRO A 9 3.28 9.83 -6.40
N PHE A 10 3.08 9.84 -5.09
CA PHE A 10 1.82 9.43 -4.48
C PHE A 10 0.70 10.40 -4.88
N ASP A 11 -0.38 9.84 -5.41
CA ASP A 11 -1.62 10.52 -5.70
C ASP A 11 -2.77 9.74 -5.06
N GLN A 12 -3.46 10.38 -4.12
CA GLN A 12 -4.55 9.76 -3.37
C GLN A 12 -5.73 9.35 -4.26
N GLN A 13 -6.03 10.11 -5.31
CA GLN A 13 -7.11 9.80 -6.22
C GLN A 13 -6.76 8.57 -7.06
N VAL A 14 -5.54 8.52 -7.60
CA VAL A 14 -5.04 7.35 -8.35
C VAL A 14 -4.93 6.12 -7.44
N TRP A 15 -4.52 6.30 -6.19
CA TRP A 15 -4.44 5.21 -5.22
C TRP A 15 -5.81 4.57 -4.97
N ASN A 16 -6.86 5.38 -4.88
CA ASN A 16 -8.21 4.93 -4.59
C ASN A 16 -9.03 4.55 -5.84
N ASP A 17 -8.56 4.86 -7.04
CA ASP A 17 -9.28 4.55 -8.28
C ASP A 17 -9.31 3.02 -8.51
N PRO A 18 -10.48 2.36 -8.54
CA PRO A 18 -10.57 0.92 -8.82
C PRO A 18 -10.15 0.55 -10.24
N ASN A 19 -10.10 1.51 -11.17
CA ASN A 19 -9.72 1.33 -12.58
C ASN A 19 -8.26 1.69 -12.85
N ARG A 20 -7.47 2.00 -11.82
CA ARG A 20 -6.05 2.40 -11.88
C ARG A 20 -5.10 1.34 -12.50
N GLY A 21 -5.65 0.21 -12.93
CA GLY A 21 -4.92 -0.91 -13.48
C GLY A 21 -3.94 -1.55 -12.49
N GLU A 22 -2.96 -2.20 -13.08
CA GLU A 22 -2.18 -3.27 -12.46
C GLU A 22 -0.88 -2.80 -11.78
N GLN A 23 -0.51 -1.52 -11.83
CA GLN A 23 0.86 -1.12 -11.46
C GLN A 23 0.95 0.20 -10.69
N SER A 24 -0.18 0.84 -10.36
CA SER A 24 -0.19 2.20 -9.82
C SER A 24 0.10 2.28 -8.32
N ARG A 25 -0.53 1.48 -7.46
CA ARG A 25 -0.22 1.48 -6.01
C ARG A 25 1.20 1.01 -5.73
N TYR A 26 1.65 -0.03 -6.42
CA TYR A 26 3.04 -0.47 -6.33
C TYR A 26 4.00 0.63 -6.81
N ALA A 27 3.73 1.34 -7.91
CA ALA A 27 4.61 2.44 -8.34
C ALA A 27 4.62 3.64 -7.37
N MET A 28 3.55 3.85 -6.60
CA MET A 28 3.43 4.94 -5.61
C MET A 28 3.97 4.59 -4.22
N HIS A 29 4.18 3.30 -3.90
CA HIS A 29 4.44 2.88 -2.52
C HIS A 29 5.75 3.45 -1.95
N GLU A 30 6.78 3.59 -2.79
CA GLU A 30 8.07 4.15 -2.36
C GLU A 30 7.93 5.62 -1.97
N ASP A 31 7.24 6.41 -2.78
CA ASP A 31 6.98 7.84 -2.52
C ASP A 31 6.07 8.02 -1.30
N LEU A 32 5.04 7.18 -1.16
CA LEU A 32 4.17 7.14 0.02
C LEU A 32 4.98 6.93 1.31
N ILE A 33 5.90 5.96 1.32
CA ILE A 33 6.73 5.66 2.49
C ILE A 33 7.73 6.80 2.77
N ALA A 34 8.33 7.37 1.72
CA ALA A 34 9.35 8.40 1.84
C ALA A 34 8.77 9.75 2.32
N GLU A 35 7.67 10.20 1.71
CA GLU A 35 7.19 11.57 1.86
C GLU A 35 6.08 11.73 2.91
N HIS A 36 5.21 10.73 3.09
CA HIS A 36 4.00 10.91 3.91
C HIS A 36 4.18 10.60 5.40
N ARG A 37 5.40 10.27 5.86
CA ARG A 37 5.74 10.04 7.29
C ARG A 37 4.70 9.16 7.99
N LEU A 38 4.47 7.97 7.44
CA LEU A 38 3.42 7.05 7.90
C LEU A 38 3.58 6.65 9.38
N ILE A 39 4.82 6.60 9.87
CA ILE A 39 5.12 6.31 11.27
C ILE A 39 4.52 7.38 12.18
N GLY A 40 3.76 6.93 13.19
CA GLY A 40 3.07 7.79 14.15
C GLY A 40 1.64 8.16 13.75
N MET A 41 1.21 7.89 12.52
CA MET A 41 -0.19 8.05 12.12
C MET A 41 -1.08 7.04 12.82
N THR A 42 -2.30 7.45 13.16
CA THR A 42 -3.36 6.56 13.62
C THR A 42 -3.98 5.81 12.45
N LYS A 43 -4.70 4.72 12.74
CA LYS A 43 -5.47 3.99 11.72
C LYS A 43 -6.43 4.91 10.96
N ALA A 44 -7.10 5.84 11.64
CA ALA A 44 -8.02 6.78 11.01
C ALA A 44 -7.30 7.76 10.05
N GLU A 45 -6.08 8.21 10.39
CA GLU A 45 -5.27 9.06 9.51
C GLU A 45 -4.77 8.28 8.28
N ILE A 46 -4.35 7.02 8.48
CA ILE A 46 -4.00 6.12 7.38
C ILE A 46 -5.20 5.89 6.47
N GLU A 47 -6.38 5.60 7.01
CA GLU A 47 -7.60 5.42 6.21
C GLU A 47 -8.05 6.71 5.51
N ALA A 48 -7.85 7.86 6.14
CA ALA A 48 -8.12 9.15 5.53
C ALA A 48 -7.17 9.44 4.34
N LEU A 49 -5.95 8.90 4.36
CA LEU A 49 -4.96 9.04 3.29
C LEU A 49 -5.11 7.98 2.19
N LEU A 50 -5.26 6.71 2.57
CA LEU A 50 -5.18 5.56 1.67
C LEU A 50 -6.54 4.92 1.36
N GLY A 51 -7.62 5.44 1.94
CA GLY A 51 -8.92 4.75 1.93
C GLY A 51 -8.91 3.55 2.87
N LYS A 52 -9.96 2.73 2.78
CA LYS A 52 -10.04 1.49 3.59
C LYS A 52 -9.00 0.46 3.15
N PRO A 53 -8.48 -0.37 4.08
CA PRO A 53 -7.62 -1.48 3.72
C PRO A 53 -8.39 -2.50 2.87
N ASP A 54 -7.68 -3.15 1.95
CA ASP A 54 -8.23 -4.24 1.13
C ASP A 54 -8.49 -5.50 1.97
N TRP A 55 -7.79 -5.65 3.11
CA TRP A 55 -8.09 -6.66 4.12
C TRP A 55 -8.14 -6.05 5.53
N GLU A 56 -9.37 -5.85 6.03
CA GLU A 56 -9.64 -5.20 7.33
C GLU A 56 -9.08 -5.97 8.54
N GLY A 57 -8.85 -7.28 8.41
CA GLY A 57 -8.31 -8.10 9.51
C GLY A 57 -6.86 -7.78 9.86
N ARG A 58 -6.10 -7.15 8.97
CA ARG A 58 -4.67 -6.85 9.18
C ARG A 58 -4.19 -5.48 8.66
N ASP A 59 -5.09 -4.56 8.30
CA ASP A 59 -4.74 -3.27 7.68
C ASP A 59 -3.75 -3.43 6.50
N TRP A 60 -4.08 -4.35 5.60
CA TRP A 60 -3.28 -4.61 4.40
C TRP A 60 -3.85 -3.86 3.20
N TYR A 61 -2.95 -3.22 2.46
CA TYR A 61 -3.25 -2.55 1.21
C TYR A 61 -2.59 -3.30 0.06
N LYS A 62 -3.40 -3.74 -0.90
CA LYS A 62 -2.92 -4.48 -2.06
C LYS A 62 -2.15 -3.56 -2.99
N LEU A 63 -0.90 -3.89 -3.28
CA LEU A 63 -0.02 -3.12 -4.16
C LEU A 63 -0.01 -3.65 -5.60
N SER A 64 -0.03 -4.97 -5.77
CA SER A 64 0.01 -5.62 -7.09
C SER A 64 -1.29 -6.37 -7.42
N PRO A 65 -1.69 -6.45 -8.70
CA PRO A 65 -2.63 -7.44 -9.18
C PRO A 65 -2.00 -8.82 -9.11
N GLN A 66 -2.82 -9.83 -9.29
CA GLN A 66 -2.36 -11.21 -9.34
C GLN A 66 -1.51 -11.41 -10.59
N LEU A 67 -0.19 -11.56 -10.42
CA LEU A 67 0.70 -11.98 -11.49
C LEU A 67 0.43 -13.47 -11.72
N GLY A 68 -0.13 -13.84 -12.88
CA GLY A 68 -0.65 -15.18 -13.14
C GLY A 68 0.31 -16.35 -12.82
N PHE A 69 -0.30 -17.51 -12.52
CA PHE A 69 0.32 -18.80 -12.17
C PHE A 69 1.35 -18.76 -11.02
N GLY A 70 0.89 -18.36 -9.83
CA GLY A 70 1.54 -18.71 -8.56
C GLY A 70 2.48 -17.67 -7.98
N ILE A 71 2.25 -16.38 -8.23
CA ILE A 71 2.95 -15.31 -7.52
C ILE A 71 1.98 -14.63 -6.57
N ASP A 72 2.36 -14.70 -5.30
CA ASP A 72 1.81 -14.03 -4.13
C ASP A 72 1.54 -12.54 -4.42
N HIS A 73 0.40 -12.01 -3.98
CA HIS A 73 0.15 -10.58 -4.05
C HIS A 73 1.12 -9.84 -3.13
N ILE A 74 1.53 -8.65 -3.57
CA ILE A 74 2.33 -7.77 -2.74
C ILE A 74 1.38 -6.88 -1.95
N TRP A 75 1.52 -6.92 -0.63
CA TRP A 75 0.73 -6.12 0.32
C TRP A 75 1.62 -5.13 1.04
N LEU A 76 1.09 -3.94 1.32
CA LEU A 76 1.64 -3.03 2.33
C LEU A 76 0.90 -3.30 3.64
N GLU A 77 1.63 -3.78 4.64
CA GLU A 77 1.13 -4.06 5.99
C GLU A 77 1.59 -2.99 6.98
N PHE A 78 0.67 -2.50 7.81
CA PHE A 78 0.98 -1.61 8.93
C PHE A 78 0.93 -2.34 10.27
N THR A 79 1.95 -2.13 11.10
CA THR A 79 1.97 -2.58 12.49
C THR A 79 1.69 -1.39 13.40
N TYR A 80 0.70 -1.52 14.28
CA TYR A 80 0.34 -0.47 15.23
C TYR A 80 0.86 -0.79 16.64
N GLN A 81 1.38 0.23 17.30
CA GLN A 81 1.70 0.23 18.72
C GLN A 81 1.05 1.46 19.35
N ASP A 82 0.35 1.29 20.48
CA ASP A 82 -0.36 2.37 21.18
C ASP A 82 -1.31 3.18 20.26
N GLY A 83 -1.96 2.48 19.32
CA GLY A 83 -2.92 3.06 18.36
C GLY A 83 -2.30 3.83 17.20
N LYS A 84 -0.98 3.80 17.04
CA LYS A 84 -0.23 4.51 15.99
C LYS A 84 0.67 3.55 15.21
N VAL A 85 0.92 3.84 13.94
CA VAL A 85 1.83 3.07 13.10
C VAL A 85 3.23 3.13 13.71
N ALA A 86 3.76 1.97 14.10
CA ALA A 86 5.12 1.81 14.60
C ALA A 86 6.06 1.28 13.52
N ALA A 87 5.53 0.51 12.58
CA ALA A 87 6.29 -0.05 11.46
C ALA A 87 5.36 -0.34 10.28
N HIS A 88 5.97 -0.48 9.10
CA HIS A 88 5.33 -1.01 7.91
C HIS A 88 6.27 -2.00 7.21
N LYS A 89 5.73 -2.92 6.42
CA LYS A 89 6.53 -3.84 5.59
C LYS A 89 5.75 -4.28 4.36
N LEU A 90 6.49 -4.81 3.39
CA LEU A 90 5.89 -5.59 2.31
C LEU A 90 5.62 -7.01 2.80
N ALA A 91 4.43 -7.51 2.53
CA ALA A 91 4.02 -8.89 2.78
C ALA A 91 3.61 -9.57 1.47
N TYR A 92 3.72 -10.90 1.46
CA TYR A 92 3.45 -11.78 0.33
C TYR A 92 2.51 -12.90 0.84
N ASP A 93 1.45 -13.23 0.10
CA ASP A 93 0.46 -14.27 0.42
C ASP A 93 0.53 -15.53 -0.45
#